data_AF-A0A840V443-F1
#
_entry.id   AF-A0A840V443-F1
#
_cell.length_a   1.000
_cell.length_b   1.000
_cell.length_c   1.000
_cell.angle_alpha   90.00
_cell.angle_beta   90.00
_cell.angle_gamma   90.00
#
_symmetry.space_group_name_H-M   'P 1'
#
loop_
_entity.id
_entity.type
_entity.pdbx_description
1 polymer ?
#
loop_
_entity_poly.entity_id
_entity_poly.type
_entity_poly.pdbx_seq_one_letter_code
_entity_poly.pdbx_strand_id
1 'polypeptide(L)'
;MDPALESLWRVGQKPFHDKTIFSGDGHTVADALISIESAIRHIELYYPSAELRQFDDWHEHDGMVFDSSPVSLEDLREQTSSAEAFIKNHSDDYAVYRAVYPASLDFLLRYCLWDADVPNQPEHARSADWSFTGYGFDLMEIKKRWGRAQLIEEPSKSYFTQRYGG
;
A
#
# COMPACT_ATOMS: atom_id res chain seq x y z
N MET A 1 0.00 -10.66 -5.97
CA MET A 1 -1.29 -10.75 -5.25
C MET A 1 -1.39 -12.06 -4.47
N ASP A 2 -2.06 -12.08 -3.31
CA ASP A 2 -2.47 -13.31 -2.61
C ASP A 2 -3.70 -13.94 -3.30
N PRO A 3 -3.87 -15.29 -3.34
CA PRO A 3 -4.98 -15.93 -4.06
C PRO A 3 -6.38 -15.45 -3.66
N ALA A 4 -6.59 -15.09 -2.38
CA ALA A 4 -7.88 -14.58 -1.92
C ALA A 4 -8.17 -13.21 -2.54
N LEU A 5 -7.20 -12.29 -2.46
CA LEU A 5 -7.31 -10.95 -3.04
C LEU A 5 -7.46 -11.01 -4.57
N GLU A 6 -6.76 -11.92 -5.24
CA GLU A 6 -6.83 -12.11 -6.70
C GLU A 6 -8.26 -12.40 -7.16
N SER A 7 -8.92 -13.33 -6.46
CA SER A 7 -10.31 -13.70 -6.77
C SER A 7 -11.27 -12.52 -6.58
N LEU A 8 -11.07 -11.73 -5.53
CA LEU A 8 -11.96 -10.64 -5.13
C LEU A 8 -11.80 -9.41 -6.01
N TRP A 9 -10.57 -9.10 -6.42
CA TRP A 9 -10.29 -8.02 -7.36
C TRP A 9 -11.05 -8.22 -8.68
N ARG A 10 -10.99 -9.43 -9.25
CA ARG A 10 -11.65 -9.76 -10.52
C ARG A 10 -13.16 -9.55 -10.49
N VAL A 11 -13.80 -9.79 -9.35
CA VAL A 11 -15.25 -9.60 -9.18
C VAL A 11 -15.61 -8.26 -8.55
N GLY A 12 -14.63 -7.39 -8.26
CA GLY A 12 -14.85 -6.09 -7.62
C GLY A 12 -15.45 -6.21 -6.22
N GLN A 13 -15.07 -7.27 -5.48
CA GLN A 13 -15.47 -7.46 -4.09
C GLN A 13 -14.45 -6.81 -3.16
N LYS A 14 -14.84 -6.68 -1.91
CA LYS A 14 -14.01 -6.16 -0.83
C LYS A 14 -12.62 -6.82 -0.78
N PRO A 15 -11.51 -6.05 -0.71
CA PRO A 15 -11.42 -4.60 -0.50
C PRO A 15 -11.57 -3.72 -1.77
N PHE A 16 -11.77 -4.31 -2.95
CA PHE A 16 -11.75 -3.65 -4.27
C PHE A 16 -13.08 -3.06 -4.76
N HIS A 17 -14.08 -2.92 -3.89
CA HIS A 17 -15.48 -2.69 -4.29
C HIS A 17 -15.90 -1.21 -4.42
N ASP A 18 -15.20 -0.28 -3.79
CA ASP A 18 -15.53 1.16 -3.83
C ASP A 18 -14.39 1.94 -4.47
N LYS A 19 -13.60 2.65 -3.65
CA LYS A 19 -12.55 3.54 -4.13
C LYS A 19 -11.19 3.24 -3.54
N THR A 20 -10.17 3.60 -4.29
CA THR A 20 -8.76 3.59 -3.89
C THR A 20 -8.29 5.02 -3.80
N ILE A 21 -7.65 5.36 -2.68
CA ILE A 21 -6.88 6.59 -2.55
C ILE A 21 -5.42 6.23 -2.79
N PHE A 22 -4.70 7.03 -3.57
CA PHE A 22 -3.31 6.76 -3.86
C PHE A 22 -2.52 8.05 -4.10
N SER A 23 -1.21 7.89 -4.16
CA SER A 23 -0.28 8.99 -4.35
C SER A 23 -0.30 9.46 -5.82
N GLY A 24 -0.29 10.77 -6.05
CA GLY A 24 -0.07 11.32 -7.39
C GLY A 24 1.40 11.24 -7.84
N ASP A 25 1.71 11.76 -9.03
CA ASP A 25 3.08 11.78 -9.53
C ASP A 25 4.03 12.55 -8.61
N GLY A 26 5.28 12.10 -8.52
CA GLY A 26 6.37 12.80 -7.83
C GLY A 26 6.41 12.66 -6.32
N HIS A 27 5.70 11.68 -5.74
CA HIS A 27 5.81 11.39 -4.31
C HIS A 27 7.16 10.76 -3.95
N THR A 28 7.69 11.18 -2.81
CA THR A 28 8.97 10.70 -2.29
C THR A 28 8.78 9.67 -1.18
N VAL A 29 9.85 8.96 -0.81
CA VAL A 29 9.87 8.09 0.38
C VAL A 29 9.42 8.85 1.62
N ALA A 30 9.83 10.12 1.80
CA ALA A 30 9.38 10.93 2.94
C ALA A 30 7.85 11.10 2.97
N ASP A 31 7.23 11.35 1.82
CA ASP A 31 5.78 11.51 1.70
C ASP A 31 5.05 10.17 1.91
N ALA A 32 5.62 9.08 1.40
CA ALA A 32 5.10 7.74 1.61
C ALA A 32 5.14 7.36 3.09
N LEU A 33 6.24 7.62 3.81
CA LEU A 33 6.36 7.34 5.24
C LEU A 33 5.30 8.07 6.07
N ILE A 34 5.04 9.36 5.79
CA ILE A 34 3.96 10.12 6.44
C ILE A 34 2.60 9.46 6.17
N SER A 35 2.39 9.03 4.94
CA SER A 35 1.11 8.45 4.51
C SER A 35 0.88 7.10 5.18
N ILE A 36 1.89 6.23 5.17
CA ILE A 36 1.86 4.90 5.77
C ILE A 36 1.72 4.99 7.29
N GLU A 37 2.43 5.90 7.96
CA GLU A 37 2.28 6.11 9.42
C GLU A 37 0.83 6.50 9.78
N SER A 38 0.21 7.34 8.96
CA SER A 38 -1.20 7.71 9.16
C SER A 38 -2.16 6.53 8.90
N ALA A 39 -1.86 5.66 7.92
CA ALA A 39 -2.58 4.41 7.72
C ALA A 39 -2.40 3.44 8.90
N ILE A 40 -1.18 3.25 9.39
CA ILE A 40 -0.87 2.43 10.57
C ILE A 40 -1.67 2.92 11.79
N ARG A 41 -1.70 4.23 12.05
CA ARG A 41 -2.54 4.81 13.13
C ARG A 41 -4.03 4.58 12.93
N HIS A 42 -4.50 4.56 11.68
CA HIS A 42 -5.89 4.23 11.38
C HIS A 42 -6.17 2.75 11.69
N ILE A 43 -5.28 1.86 11.27
CA ILE A 43 -5.38 0.43 11.54
C ILE A 43 -5.38 0.15 13.04
N GLU A 44 -4.47 0.78 13.78
CA GLU A 44 -4.38 0.65 15.24
C GLU A 44 -5.68 1.10 15.95
N LEU A 45 -6.31 2.17 15.47
CA LEU A 45 -7.50 2.73 16.11
C LEU A 45 -8.77 1.95 15.79
N TYR A 46 -8.93 1.48 14.55
CA TYR A 46 -10.20 0.92 14.06
C TYR A 46 -10.15 -0.60 13.84
N TYR A 47 -8.96 -1.18 13.81
CA TYR A 47 -8.72 -2.62 13.65
C TYR A 47 -7.74 -3.17 14.72
N PRO A 48 -7.92 -2.85 16.01
CA PRO A 48 -6.93 -3.13 17.05
C PRO A 48 -6.66 -4.61 17.31
N SER A 49 -7.53 -5.50 16.83
CA SER A 49 -7.42 -6.96 16.99
C SER A 49 -7.40 -7.69 15.65
N ALA A 50 -7.19 -6.98 14.55
CA ALA A 50 -7.11 -7.62 13.24
C ALA A 50 -5.81 -8.41 13.10
N GLU A 51 -5.91 -9.66 12.66
CA GLU A 51 -4.77 -10.42 12.19
C GLU A 51 -4.34 -9.87 10.82
N LEU A 52 -3.23 -9.15 10.80
CA LEU A 52 -2.69 -8.56 9.58
C LEU A 52 -1.83 -9.57 8.83
N ARG A 53 -1.90 -9.48 7.51
CA ARG A 53 -1.14 -10.29 6.57
C ARG A 53 -0.41 -9.35 5.62
N GLN A 54 0.77 -9.78 5.18
CA GLN A 54 1.57 -9.07 4.18
C GLN A 54 2.06 -10.01 3.09
N PHE A 55 2.32 -9.47 1.90
CA PHE A 55 3.00 -10.15 0.81
C PHE A 55 3.62 -9.13 -0.15
N ASP A 56 4.48 -9.63 -1.04
CA ASP A 56 5.00 -8.86 -2.17
C ASP A 56 4.07 -8.99 -3.37
N ASP A 57 3.50 -7.86 -3.79
CA ASP A 57 2.55 -7.76 -4.88
C ASP A 57 3.25 -7.43 -6.19
N TRP A 58 3.62 -8.49 -6.91
CA TRP A 58 4.25 -8.45 -8.23
C TRP A 58 3.27 -8.29 -9.39
N HIS A 59 1.99 -7.96 -9.11
CA HIS A 59 0.97 -7.94 -10.16
C HIS A 59 1.17 -6.86 -11.22
N GLU A 60 1.87 -5.78 -10.90
CA GLU A 60 2.23 -4.74 -11.89
C GLU A 60 3.45 -5.15 -12.74
N HIS A 61 4.19 -6.20 -12.33
CA HIS A 61 5.36 -6.69 -13.04
C HIS A 61 5.01 -7.86 -13.99
N ASP A 62 4.59 -9.00 -13.45
CA ASP A 62 4.38 -10.24 -14.22
C ASP A 62 3.14 -11.05 -13.80
N GLY A 63 2.33 -10.50 -12.88
CA GLY A 63 1.10 -11.17 -12.43
C GLY A 63 1.36 -12.31 -11.45
N MET A 64 2.57 -12.46 -10.89
CA MET A 64 2.84 -13.53 -9.94
C MET A 64 2.00 -13.41 -8.66
N VAL A 65 1.52 -14.56 -8.21
CA VAL A 65 0.72 -14.74 -6.99
C VAL A 65 1.63 -15.31 -5.90
N PHE A 66 1.68 -14.66 -4.74
CA PHE A 66 2.52 -15.05 -3.62
C PHE A 66 1.67 -15.32 -2.39
N ASP A 67 2.09 -16.30 -1.59
CA ASP A 67 1.47 -16.54 -0.29
C ASP A 67 1.75 -15.39 0.66
N SER A 68 0.73 -15.02 1.43
CA SER A 68 0.85 -14.01 2.47
C SER A 68 1.40 -14.59 3.78
N SER A 69 2.17 -13.78 4.50
CA SER A 69 2.65 -14.08 5.86
C SER A 69 1.98 -13.18 6.89
N PRO A 70 1.81 -13.63 8.16
CA PRO A 70 1.41 -12.73 9.24
C PRO A 70 2.38 -11.55 9.39
N VAL A 71 1.87 -10.40 9.82
CA VAL A 71 2.67 -9.23 10.19
C VAL A 71 2.04 -8.52 11.37
N SER A 72 2.83 -7.94 12.26
CA SER A 72 2.32 -7.10 13.35
C SER A 72 2.38 -5.61 12.99
N LEU A 73 1.60 -4.79 13.68
CA LEU A 73 1.73 -3.33 13.57
C LEU A 73 3.12 -2.82 14.01
N GLU A 74 3.75 -3.51 14.96
CA GLU A 74 5.12 -3.20 15.40
C GLU A 74 6.12 -3.42 14.26
N ASP A 75 6.05 -4.58 13.59
CA ASP A 75 6.90 -4.87 12.43
C ASP A 75 6.72 -3.82 11.33
N LEU A 76 5.48 -3.41 11.04
CA LEU A 76 5.21 -2.38 10.03
C LEU A 76 5.84 -1.04 10.44
N ARG A 77 5.73 -0.66 11.71
CA ARG A 77 6.35 0.57 12.23
C ARG A 77 7.87 0.52 12.14
N GLU A 78 8.48 -0.62 12.44
CA GLU A 78 9.93 -0.81 12.29
C GLU A 78 10.36 -0.69 10.83
N GLN A 79 9.65 -1.36 9.93
CA GLN A 79 9.88 -1.31 8.47
C GLN A 79 9.75 0.11 7.90
N THR A 80 8.87 0.94 8.48
CA THR A 80 8.64 2.32 8.03
C THR A 80 9.13 3.38 9.02
N SER A 81 10.10 3.03 9.89
CA SER A 81 10.61 3.94 10.93
C SER A 81 11.51 5.04 10.38
N SER A 82 12.16 4.79 9.24
CA SER A 82 13.05 5.73 8.54
C SER A 82 13.08 5.44 7.04
N ALA A 83 13.65 6.35 6.25
CA ALA A 83 13.85 6.11 4.82
C ALA A 83 14.78 4.91 4.55
N GLU A 84 15.84 4.78 5.35
CA GLU A 84 16.75 3.62 5.31
C GLU A 84 16.00 2.31 5.59
N ALA A 85 15.20 2.28 6.66
CA ALA A 85 14.40 1.10 7.01
C ALA A 85 13.39 0.77 5.91
N PHE A 86 12.72 1.80 5.36
CA PHE A 86 11.78 1.64 4.26
C PHE A 86 12.47 0.99 3.06
N ILE A 87 13.63 1.51 2.65
CA ILE A 87 14.39 0.97 1.51
C ILE A 87 14.86 -0.45 1.77
N LYS A 88 15.44 -0.71 2.94
CA LYS A 88 15.98 -2.03 3.29
C LYS A 88 14.92 -3.13 3.32
N ASN A 89 13.67 -2.79 3.62
CA ASN A 89 12.57 -3.75 3.75
C ASN A 89 11.71 -3.88 2.47
N HIS A 90 12.11 -3.23 1.37
CA HIS A 90 11.46 -3.38 0.08
C HIS A 90 12.16 -4.39 -0.82
N SER A 91 11.45 -4.79 -1.87
CA SER A 91 12.05 -5.53 -2.99
C SER A 91 13.18 -4.72 -3.61
N ASP A 92 14.22 -5.40 -4.07
CA ASP A 92 15.28 -4.82 -4.91
C ASP A 92 14.79 -4.52 -6.34
N ASP A 93 13.54 -4.89 -6.64
CA ASP A 93 12.90 -4.69 -7.94
C ASP A 93 11.88 -3.52 -7.91
N TYR A 94 11.66 -2.91 -9.07
CA TYR A 94 10.75 -1.79 -9.24
C TYR A 94 9.29 -2.27 -9.35
N ALA A 95 8.35 -1.42 -8.95
CA ALA A 95 6.91 -1.68 -9.03
C ALA A 95 6.42 -2.96 -8.31
N VAL A 96 7.20 -3.48 -7.36
CA VAL A 96 6.77 -4.53 -6.43
C VAL A 96 6.23 -3.88 -5.17
N TYR A 97 4.90 -3.94 -4.98
CA TYR A 97 4.27 -3.33 -3.83
C TYR A 97 4.31 -4.26 -2.63
N ARG A 98 4.74 -3.76 -1.48
CA ARG A 98 4.40 -4.38 -0.20
C ARG A 98 2.91 -4.17 0.04
N ALA A 99 2.16 -5.26 0.11
CA ALA A 99 0.72 -5.25 0.37
C ALA A 99 0.44 -5.68 1.81
N VAL A 100 -0.44 -4.96 2.52
CA VAL A 100 -0.86 -5.22 3.89
C VAL A 100 -2.38 -5.15 3.99
N TYR A 101 -2.98 -6.18 4.57
CA TYR A 101 -4.43 -6.31 4.70
C TYR A 101 -4.81 -7.16 5.92
N PRO A 102 -6.02 -7.01 6.49
CA PRO A 102 -6.48 -7.86 7.58
C PRO A 102 -7.12 -9.14 7.02
N ALA A 103 -7.20 -10.21 7.82
CA ALA A 103 -7.90 -11.44 7.42
C ALA A 103 -9.38 -11.23 7.06
N SER A 104 -10.02 -10.18 7.60
CA SER A 104 -11.39 -9.75 7.25
C SER A 104 -11.50 -9.08 5.88
N LEU A 105 -10.37 -8.76 5.24
CA LEU A 105 -10.27 -8.08 3.96
C LEU A 105 -10.86 -6.67 3.98
N ASP A 106 -10.89 -6.03 5.16
CA ASP A 106 -11.47 -4.70 5.37
C ASP A 106 -10.84 -3.57 4.56
N PHE A 107 -9.53 -3.66 4.36
CA PHE A 107 -8.74 -2.70 3.61
C PHE A 107 -7.60 -3.42 2.90
N LEU A 108 -6.94 -2.71 2.01
CA LEU A 108 -5.65 -3.09 1.46
C LEU A 108 -4.80 -1.83 1.34
N LEU A 109 -3.72 -1.79 2.12
CA LEU A 109 -2.64 -0.82 2.02
C LEU A 109 -1.57 -1.42 1.10
N ARG A 110 -1.08 -0.64 0.14
CA ARG A 110 0.07 -1.01 -0.69
C ARG A 110 1.06 0.13 -0.72
N TYR A 111 2.34 -0.18 -0.75
CA TYR A 111 3.40 0.81 -0.95
C TYR A 111 4.61 0.18 -1.64
N CYS A 112 5.31 0.94 -2.46
CA CYS A 112 6.49 0.47 -3.18
C CYS A 112 7.54 1.57 -3.35
N LEU A 113 8.74 1.15 -3.74
CA LEU A 113 9.75 2.02 -4.32
C LEU A 113 9.67 1.92 -5.84
N TRP A 114 9.74 3.08 -6.51
CA TRP A 114 9.76 3.14 -7.96
C TRP A 114 11.17 3.15 -8.53
N ASP A 115 12.11 3.73 -7.79
CA ASP A 115 13.45 3.99 -8.30
C ASP A 115 14.50 3.55 -7.27
N ALA A 116 14.85 2.26 -7.32
CA ALA A 116 15.88 1.68 -6.46
C ALA A 116 17.29 2.16 -6.85
N ASP A 117 17.46 2.62 -8.11
CA ASP A 117 18.77 2.70 -8.77
C ASP A 117 19.23 4.11 -9.18
N VAL A 118 18.57 5.20 -8.74
CA VAL A 118 19.07 6.56 -9.02
C VAL A 118 20.39 6.82 -8.28
N PRO A 119 21.53 6.96 -8.98
CA PRO A 119 22.80 7.17 -8.32
C PRO A 119 22.81 8.54 -7.63
N ASN A 120 23.32 8.59 -6.39
CA ASN A 120 23.49 9.80 -5.58
C ASN A 120 22.20 10.50 -5.13
N GLN A 121 21.04 9.86 -5.23
CA GLN A 121 19.81 10.41 -4.66
C GLN A 121 19.74 10.08 -3.15
N PRO A 122 19.48 11.08 -2.28
CA PRO A 122 19.22 10.82 -0.87
C PRO A 122 18.02 9.88 -0.70
N GLU A 123 18.09 8.96 0.25
CA GLU A 123 17.06 7.94 0.51
C GLU A 123 15.64 8.51 0.62
N HIS A 124 15.49 9.60 1.37
CA HIS A 124 14.20 10.26 1.58
C HIS A 124 13.60 10.90 0.31
N ALA A 125 14.44 11.20 -0.68
CA ALA A 125 14.06 11.86 -1.93
C ALA A 125 13.77 10.87 -3.05
N ARG A 126 14.02 9.56 -2.84
CA ARG A 126 13.70 8.53 -3.83
C ARG A 126 12.19 8.48 -4.08
N SER A 127 11.82 8.09 -5.29
CA SER A 127 10.43 7.96 -5.70
C SER A 127 9.76 6.78 -5.02
N ALA A 128 8.58 7.01 -4.45
CA ALA A 128 7.77 5.99 -3.82
C ALA A 128 6.30 6.20 -4.18
N ASP A 129 5.54 5.12 -4.22
CA ASP A 129 4.10 5.17 -4.42
C ASP A 129 3.39 4.35 -3.34
N TRP A 130 2.14 4.69 -3.09
CA TRP A 130 1.30 4.02 -2.14
C TRP A 130 -0.17 4.13 -2.55
N SER A 131 -0.94 3.14 -2.13
CA SER A 131 -2.39 3.14 -2.32
C SER A 131 -3.09 2.52 -1.11
N PHE A 132 -4.31 2.95 -0.86
CA PHE A 132 -5.15 2.45 0.21
C PHE A 132 -6.57 2.29 -0.30
N THR A 133 -7.07 1.08 -0.15
CA THR A 133 -8.50 0.76 -0.28
C THR A 133 -9.09 0.61 1.11
N GLY A 134 -10.34 0.98 1.27
CA GLY A 134 -11.10 0.86 2.52
C GLY A 134 -12.56 1.13 2.24
N TYR A 135 -13.40 1.13 3.27
CA TYR A 135 -14.83 1.36 3.08
C TYR A 135 -15.35 2.55 3.88
N GLY A 136 -16.13 3.39 3.22
CA GLY A 136 -16.90 4.47 3.85
C GLY A 136 -16.05 5.40 4.74
N PHE A 137 -16.10 5.15 6.05
CA PHE A 137 -15.42 5.95 7.06
C PHE A 137 -13.88 5.88 6.96
N ASP A 138 -13.31 4.75 6.49
CA ASP A 138 -11.86 4.59 6.39
C ASP A 138 -11.23 5.62 5.46
N LEU A 139 -11.75 5.68 4.23
CA LEU A 139 -11.27 6.62 3.21
C LEU A 139 -11.46 8.07 3.65
N MET A 140 -12.56 8.37 4.34
CA MET A 140 -12.81 9.72 4.86
C MET A 140 -11.78 10.12 5.93
N GLU A 141 -11.50 9.27 6.91
CA GLU A 141 -10.55 9.57 7.99
C GLU A 141 -9.13 9.69 7.48
N ILE A 142 -8.74 8.76 6.61
CA ILE A 142 -7.44 8.74 5.96
C ILE A 142 -7.22 10.04 5.17
N LYS A 143 -8.21 10.49 4.38
CA LYS A 143 -8.14 11.77 3.64
C LYS A 143 -7.98 12.98 4.55
N LYS A 144 -8.69 13.02 5.68
CA LYS A 144 -8.55 14.13 6.64
C LYS A 144 -7.12 14.23 7.17
N ARG A 145 -6.48 13.10 7.44
CA ARG A 145 -5.10 13.02 7.97
C ARG A 145 -4.05 13.30 6.90
N TRP A 146 -4.28 12.84 5.68
CA TRP A 146 -3.38 13.02 4.54
C TRP A 146 -3.57 14.34 3.80
N GLY A 147 -4.43 15.25 4.26
CA GLY A 147 -4.89 16.47 3.56
C GLY A 147 -3.83 17.51 3.14
N ARG A 148 -2.54 17.18 3.20
CA ARG A 148 -1.43 17.94 2.60
C ARG A 148 -0.80 17.29 1.37
N ALA A 149 -1.00 15.99 1.16
CA ALA A 149 -0.52 15.28 -0.02
C ALA A 149 -1.49 15.49 -1.20
N GLN A 150 -0.98 15.49 -2.43
CA GLN A 150 -1.82 15.48 -3.62
C GLN A 150 -2.42 14.07 -3.77
N LEU A 151 -3.57 13.88 -3.12
CA LEU A 151 -4.30 12.61 -3.13
C LEU A 151 -5.14 12.49 -4.39
N ILE A 152 -5.03 11.35 -5.05
CA ILE A 152 -5.92 10.96 -6.14
C ILE A 152 -6.88 9.90 -5.59
N GLU A 153 -8.14 9.96 -6.03
CA GLU A 153 -9.18 9.02 -5.65
C GLU A 153 -9.86 8.51 -6.92
N GLU A 154 -9.92 7.18 -7.04
CA GLU A 154 -10.48 6.52 -8.21
C GLU A 154 -11.32 5.31 -7.81
N PRO A 155 -12.31 4.89 -8.63
CA PRO A 155 -12.96 3.60 -8.45
C PRO A 155 -11.91 2.49 -8.42
N SER A 156 -11.91 1.67 -7.37
CA SER A 156 -10.89 0.62 -7.16
C SER A 156 -10.75 -0.28 -8.38
N LYS A 157 -11.88 -0.69 -8.98
CA LYS A 157 -11.87 -1.49 -10.20
C LYS A 157 -11.06 -0.83 -11.32
N SER A 158 -11.24 0.47 -11.56
CA SER A 158 -10.50 1.20 -12.60
C SER A 158 -9.02 1.28 -12.26
N TYR A 159 -8.71 1.66 -11.01
CA TYR A 159 -7.35 1.79 -10.50
C TYR A 159 -6.55 0.48 -10.67
N PHE A 160 -7.10 -0.64 -10.23
CA PHE A 160 -6.42 -1.94 -10.30
C PHE A 160 -6.42 -2.53 -11.70
N THR A 161 -7.42 -2.27 -12.55
CA THR A 161 -7.38 -2.73 -13.96
C THR A 161 -6.26 -2.06 -14.76
N GLN A 162 -5.92 -0.81 -14.45
CA GLN A 162 -4.83 -0.09 -15.12
C GLN A 162 -3.44 -0.56 -14.68
N ARG A 163 -3.34 -1.14 -13.47
CA ARG A 163 -2.07 -1.48 -12.81
C ARG A 163 -1.77 -2.96 -12.81
N TYR A 164 -2.75 -3.78 -12.45
CA TYR A 164 -2.63 -5.22 -12.51
C TYR A 164 -2.83 -5.64 -13.95
N GLY A 165 -1.72 -6.01 -14.60
CA GLY A 165 -1.71 -6.43 -15.98
C GLY A 165 -2.78 -7.50 -16.24
N GLY A 166 -3.69 -7.19 -17.16
CA GLY A 166 -4.75 -8.05 -17.67
C GLY A 166 -5.09 -7.67 -19.10
#